data_AF-A0A421DNL7-F1
#
_entry.id   AF-A0A421DNL7-F1
#
_cell.length_a   1.000
_cell.length_b   1.000
_cell.length_c   1.000
_cell.angle_alpha   90.00
_cell.angle_beta   90.00
_cell.angle_gamma   90.00
#
_symmetry.space_group_name_H-M   'P 1'
#
loop_
_entity.id
_entity.type
_entity.pdbx_description
1 polymer ?
#
loop_
_entity_poly.entity_id
_entity_poly.type
_entity_poly.pdbx_seq_one_letter_code
_entity_poly.pdbx_strand_id
1 'polypeptide(L)'
;MRESELELRREIAELRAKIEVVDDWATGMQRVLADVLPPLLRGHPQIAQIHQRLQAADRRYEVLQADPSAAEPGVRAGLYEPGRVLYRLFGIYGVWSDVDPDASTDKSSGPDRP
;
A
#
# COMPACT_ATOMS: atom_id res chain seq x y z
N MET A 1 39.64 6.54 -19.79
CA MET A 1 38.30 6.40 -20.39
C MET A 1 37.77 4.96 -20.27
N ARG A 2 38.48 3.92 -20.73
CA ARG A 2 38.06 2.51 -20.58
C ARG A 2 38.00 1.99 -19.13
N GLU A 3 38.90 2.45 -18.26
CA GLU A 3 38.96 2.04 -16.86
C GLU A 3 37.77 2.59 -16.04
N SER A 4 37.47 3.88 -16.18
CA SER A 4 36.29 4.51 -15.60
C SER A 4 34.97 3.89 -16.09
N GLU A 5 34.90 3.43 -17.34
CA GLU A 5 33.72 2.71 -17.84
C GLU A 5 33.55 1.33 -17.18
N LEU A 6 34.65 0.61 -16.94
CA LEU A 6 34.63 -0.67 -16.23
C LEU A 6 34.25 -0.51 -14.76
N GLU A 7 34.75 0.52 -14.10
CA GLU A 7 34.37 0.87 -12.72
C GLU A 7 32.87 1.18 -12.61
N LEU A 8 32.34 2.02 -13.50
CA LEU A 8 30.91 2.34 -13.54
C LEU A 8 30.04 1.09 -13.77
N ARG A 9 30.43 0.21 -14.69
CA ARG A 9 29.71 -1.05 -14.93
C ARG A 9 29.70 -1.95 -13.70
N ARG A 10 30.80 -2.00 -12.96
CA ARG A 10 30.89 -2.76 -11.71
C ARG A 10 29.99 -2.17 -10.64
N GLU A 11 30.02 -0.85 -10.45
CA GLU A 11 29.16 -0.17 -9.47
C GLU A 11 27.68 -0.37 -9.79
N ILE A 12 27.28 -0.27 -11.06
CA ILE A 12 25.91 -0.56 -11.51
C ILE A 12 25.52 -2.01 -11.18
N ALA A 13 26.41 -2.98 -11.41
CA ALA A 13 26.14 -4.38 -11.09
C ALA A 13 25.96 -4.58 -9.57
N GLU A 14 26.79 -3.95 -8.76
CA GLU A 14 26.68 -4.01 -7.29
C GLU A 14 25.38 -3.35 -6.78
N LEU A 15 24.97 -2.22 -7.36
CA LEU A 15 23.70 -1.57 -7.01
C LEU A 15 22.50 -2.41 -7.42
N ARG A 16 22.52 -3.03 -8.60
CA ARG A 16 21.45 -3.94 -9.05
C ARG A 16 21.29 -5.13 -8.10
N ALA A 17 22.40 -5.78 -7.74
CA ALA A 17 22.37 -6.89 -6.79
C ALA A 17 21.78 -6.47 -5.43
N LYS A 18 22.11 -5.25 -4.94
CA LYS A 18 21.51 -4.72 -3.70
C LYS A 18 20.02 -4.46 -3.84
N ILE A 19 19.55 -3.97 -4.99
CA ILE A 19 18.13 -3.76 -5.27
C ILE A 19 17.39 -5.11 -5.28
N GLU A 20 17.94 -6.12 -5.95
CA GLU A 20 17.34 -7.47 -6.01
C GLU A 20 17.14 -8.07 -4.61
N VAL A 21 18.13 -7.94 -3.72
CA VAL A 21 18.00 -8.43 -2.33
C VAL A 21 16.86 -7.73 -1.57
N VAL A 22 16.70 -6.42 -1.77
CA VAL A 22 15.62 -5.66 -1.12
C VAL A 22 14.25 -6.04 -1.71
N ASP A 23 14.19 -6.27 -3.03
CA ASP A 23 12.97 -6.68 -3.72
C ASP A 23 12.50 -8.08 -3.31
N ASP A 24 13.43 -9.03 -3.20
CA ASP A 24 13.15 -10.38 -2.69
C ASP A 24 12.60 -10.33 -1.26
N TRP A 25 13.20 -9.51 -0.39
CA TRP A 25 12.73 -9.32 0.97
C TRP A 25 11.33 -8.70 1.03
N ALA A 26 11.08 -7.65 0.24
CA ALA A 26 9.78 -6.98 0.17
C ALA A 26 8.69 -7.94 -0.36
N THR A 27 9.01 -8.71 -1.40
CA THR A 27 8.14 -9.75 -1.96
C THR A 27 7.83 -10.84 -0.94
N GLY A 28 8.84 -11.30 -0.19
CA GLY A 28 8.66 -12.27 0.89
C GLY A 28 7.71 -11.76 1.98
N MET A 29 7.90 -10.53 2.44
CA MET A 29 7.01 -9.88 3.41
C MET A 29 5.58 -9.76 2.87
N GLN A 30 5.42 -9.34 1.61
CA GLN A 30 4.10 -9.24 0.98
C GLN A 30 3.38 -10.59 0.96
N ARG A 31 4.06 -11.69 0.59
CA ARG A 31 3.47 -13.04 0.58
C ARG A 31 2.98 -13.46 1.96
N VAL A 32 3.82 -13.29 2.99
CA VAL A 32 3.43 -13.64 4.37
C VAL A 32 2.21 -12.84 4.82
N LEU A 33 2.18 -11.52 4.55
CA LEU A 33 1.04 -10.69 4.90
C LEU A 33 -0.23 -11.09 4.12
N ALA A 34 -0.08 -11.42 2.84
CA ALA A 34 -1.17 -11.88 1.99
C ALA A 34 -1.78 -13.21 2.44
N ASP A 35 -0.99 -14.11 2.98
CA ASP A 35 -1.47 -15.42 3.46
C ASP A 35 -2.13 -15.32 4.84
N VAL A 36 -1.57 -14.48 5.72
CA VAL A 36 -1.96 -14.43 7.14
C VAL A 36 -3.12 -13.45 7.38
N LEU A 37 -3.11 -12.28 6.74
CA LEU A 37 -4.07 -11.22 7.08
C LEU A 37 -5.52 -11.49 6.64
N PRO A 38 -5.82 -12.06 5.45
CA PRO A 38 -7.21 -12.25 5.04
C PRO A 38 -8.09 -13.02 6.04
N PRO A 39 -7.70 -14.19 6.58
CA PRO A 39 -8.51 -14.87 7.58
C PRO A 39 -8.62 -14.11 8.91
N LEU A 40 -7.61 -13.31 9.28
CA LEU A 40 -7.64 -12.50 10.51
C LEU A 40 -8.52 -11.25 10.38
N LEU A 41 -8.62 -10.70 9.17
CA LEU A 41 -9.35 -9.48 8.89
C LEU A 41 -10.85 -9.73 8.68
N ARG A 42 -11.24 -10.90 8.15
CA ARG A 42 -12.66 -11.25 7.99
C ARG A 42 -13.36 -11.27 9.35
N GLY A 43 -14.44 -10.50 9.48
CA GLY A 43 -15.17 -10.35 10.74
C GLY A 43 -14.45 -9.54 11.83
N HIS A 44 -13.30 -8.92 11.52
CA HIS A 44 -12.57 -8.10 12.48
C HIS A 44 -13.37 -6.80 12.78
N PRO A 45 -13.52 -6.40 14.06
CA PRO A 45 -14.36 -5.24 14.42
C PRO A 45 -13.89 -3.91 13.83
N GLN A 46 -12.61 -3.81 13.48
CA GLN A 46 -12.03 -2.60 12.89
C GLN A 46 -11.87 -2.68 11.36
N ILE A 47 -12.50 -3.67 10.70
CA ILE A 47 -12.29 -3.93 9.28
C ILE A 47 -12.61 -2.72 8.39
N ALA A 48 -13.66 -1.96 8.73
CA ALA A 48 -14.03 -0.74 8.01
C ALA A 48 -12.94 0.35 8.08
N GLN A 49 -12.31 0.52 9.25
CA GLN A 49 -11.22 1.50 9.42
C GLN A 49 -9.97 1.07 8.63
N ILE A 50 -9.67 -0.23 8.62
CA ILE A 50 -8.55 -0.79 7.85
C ILE A 50 -8.80 -0.61 6.35
N HIS A 51 -10.01 -0.94 5.87
CA HIS A 51 -10.43 -0.72 4.49
C HIS A 51 -10.26 0.74 4.07
N GLN A 52 -10.74 1.70 4.87
CA GLN A 52 -10.61 3.13 4.56
C GLN A 52 -9.16 3.61 4.48
N ARG A 53 -8.29 3.17 5.41
CA ARG A 53 -6.87 3.54 5.39
C ARG A 53 -6.17 3.02 4.14
N LEU A 54 -6.41 1.76 3.78
CA LEU A 54 -5.82 1.14 2.60
C LEU A 54 -6.39 1.74 1.30
N GLN A 55 -7.68 2.04 1.26
CA GLN A 55 -8.31 2.75 0.14
C GLN A 55 -7.76 4.18 -0.02
N ALA A 56 -7.48 4.88 1.08
CA ALA A 56 -6.84 6.20 1.03
C ALA A 56 -5.41 6.12 0.48
N ALA A 57 -4.66 5.06 0.82
CA ALA A 57 -3.34 4.82 0.25
C ALA A 57 -3.42 4.53 -1.27
N ASP A 58 -4.37 3.70 -1.72
CA ASP A 58 -4.63 3.45 -3.15
C ASP A 58 -4.91 4.76 -3.90
N ARG A 59 -5.84 5.57 -3.40
CA ARG A 59 -6.15 6.88 -3.99
C ARG A 59 -4.94 7.83 -4.01
N ARG A 60 -4.19 7.91 -2.91
CA ARG A 60 -3.03 8.81 -2.82
C ARG A 60 -1.91 8.37 -3.77
N TYR A 61 -1.69 7.07 -3.93
CA TYR A 61 -0.77 6.55 -4.93
C TYR A 61 -1.16 6.99 -6.35
N GLU A 62 -2.42 6.78 -6.74
CA GLU A 62 -2.89 7.12 -8.09
C GLU A 62 -2.77 8.63 -8.36
N VAL A 63 -3.10 9.48 -7.39
CA VAL A 63 -2.92 10.95 -7.50
C VAL A 63 -1.45 11.30 -7.72
N LEU A 64 -0.53 10.76 -6.90
CA LEU A 64 0.90 11.09 -6.99
C LEU A 64 1.59 10.46 -8.20
N GLN A 65 1.05 9.36 -8.72
CA GLN A 65 1.54 8.74 -9.95
C GLN A 65 1.11 9.57 -11.18
N ALA A 66 -0.11 10.10 -11.19
CA ALA A 66 -0.60 10.97 -12.25
C ALA A 66 0.03 12.38 -12.22
N ASP A 67 0.23 12.93 -11.03
CA ASP A 67 0.86 14.24 -10.81
C ASP A 67 1.87 14.19 -9.65
N PRO A 68 3.15 13.95 -9.95
CA PRO A 68 4.21 14.00 -8.94
C PRO A 68 4.38 15.37 -8.27
N SER A 69 3.90 16.47 -8.89
CA SER A 69 4.00 17.81 -8.32
C SER A 69 3.00 18.06 -7.19
N ALA A 70 1.97 17.22 -7.06
CA ALA A 70 1.03 17.21 -5.94
C ALA A 70 1.61 16.57 -4.65
N ALA A 71 2.89 16.16 -4.68
CA ALA A 71 3.60 15.62 -3.53
C ALA A 71 4.10 16.74 -2.60
N GLU A 72 3.95 16.51 -1.30
CA GLU A 72 4.68 17.29 -0.29
C GLU A 72 6.19 16.98 -0.37
N PRO A 73 7.08 17.88 0.08
CA PRO A 73 8.52 17.64 0.08
C PRO A 73 8.89 16.33 0.79
N GLY A 74 9.61 15.45 0.09
CA GLY A 74 10.04 14.14 0.61
C GLY A 74 9.00 13.03 0.50
N VAL A 75 7.77 13.34 0.06
CA VAL A 75 6.73 12.35 -0.21
C VAL A 75 6.80 11.91 -1.67
N ARG A 76 6.65 10.60 -1.92
CA ARG A 76 6.62 10.02 -3.26
C ARG A 76 5.54 8.95 -3.34
N ALA A 77 5.01 8.70 -4.54
CA ALA A 77 3.97 7.69 -4.76
C ALA A 77 4.33 6.33 -4.14
N GLY A 78 5.61 5.90 -4.27
CA GLY A 78 6.10 4.64 -3.71
C GLY A 78 5.91 4.45 -2.20
N LEU A 79 5.69 5.52 -1.42
CA LEU A 79 5.36 5.38 0.02
C LEU A 79 3.96 4.80 0.25
N TYR A 80 3.04 4.97 -0.70
CA TYR A 80 1.66 4.51 -0.62
C TYR A 80 1.42 3.18 -1.35
N GLU A 81 2.42 2.73 -2.11
CA GLU A 81 2.33 1.51 -2.92
C GLU A 81 2.04 0.25 -2.10
N PRO A 82 2.66 -0.01 -0.93
CA PRO A 82 2.32 -1.19 -0.15
C PRO A 82 0.85 -1.19 0.30
N GLY A 83 0.33 -0.02 0.70
CA GLY A 83 -1.07 0.13 1.10
C GLY A 83 -2.03 -0.11 -0.07
N ARG A 84 -1.71 0.42 -1.26
CA ARG A 84 -2.41 0.14 -2.52
C ARG A 84 -2.44 -1.35 -2.86
N VAL A 85 -1.28 -2.01 -2.81
CA VAL A 85 -1.16 -3.43 -3.13
C VAL A 85 -2.03 -4.26 -2.19
N LEU A 86 -1.94 -4.01 -0.88
CA LEU A 86 -2.77 -4.71 0.11
C LEU A 86 -4.27 -4.43 -0.09
N TYR A 87 -4.66 -3.18 -0.35
CA TYR A 87 -6.05 -2.81 -0.64
C TYR A 87 -6.64 -3.66 -1.77
N ARG A 88 -5.94 -3.71 -2.90
CA ARG A 88 -6.39 -4.44 -4.11
C ARG A 88 -6.37 -5.94 -3.90
N LEU A 89 -5.31 -6.46 -3.29
CA LEU A 89 -5.16 -7.89 -3.03
C LEU A 89 -6.26 -8.43 -2.10
N PHE A 90 -6.58 -7.70 -1.04
CA PHE A 90 -7.66 -8.06 -0.14
C PHE A 90 -9.05 -7.96 -0.80
N GLY A 91 -9.21 -7.06 -1.79
CA GLY A 91 -10.39 -7.04 -2.65
C GLY A 91 -10.51 -8.33 -3.47
N ILE A 92 -9.42 -8.78 -4.09
CA ILE A 92 -9.36 -10.05 -4.85
C ILE A 92 -9.69 -11.25 -3.94
N TYR A 93 -9.22 -11.24 -2.69
CA TYR A 93 -9.50 -12.30 -1.71
C TYR A 93 -10.85 -12.18 -1.00
N GLY A 94 -11.70 -11.23 -1.40
CA GLY A 94 -13.04 -11.02 -0.86
C GLY A 94 -13.06 -10.60 0.62
N VAL A 95 -11.97 -10.03 1.13
CA VAL A 95 -11.88 -9.56 2.52
C VAL A 95 -12.84 -8.39 2.78
N TRP A 96 -13.12 -7.59 1.74
CA TRP A 96 -13.98 -6.42 1.82
C TRP A 96 -15.47 -6.70 1.63
N SER A 97 -15.87 -7.96 1.40
CA SER A 97 -17.26 -8.32 1.06
C SER A 97 -18.27 -7.92 2.13
N ASP A 98 -17.84 -7.86 3.40
CA ASP A 98 -18.68 -7.50 4.54
C ASP A 98 -18.47 -6.05 5.00
N VAL A 99 -17.69 -5.26 4.25
CA VAL A 99 -17.44 -3.85 4.57
C VAL A 99 -18.45 -3.00 3.83
N ASP A 100 -19.39 -2.43 4.57
CA ASP A 100 -20.29 -1.41 4.03
C ASP A 100 -19.46 -0.17 3.60
N PRO A 101 -19.46 0.21 2.31
CA PRO A 101 -18.73 1.38 1.82
C PRO A 101 -19.22 2.71 2.43
N ASP A 102 -20.44 2.74 2.99
CA ASP A 102 -21.10 3.96 3.48
C ASP A 102 -21.12 4.07 5.03
N ALA A 103 -20.59 3.09 5.77
CA ALA A 103 -20.62 3.10 7.23
C ALA A 103 -19.80 4.23 7.91
N SER A 104 -19.03 5.03 7.16
CA SER A 104 -18.31 6.20 7.72
C SER A 104 -19.14 7.44 7.99
N THR A 105 -20.41 7.51 7.56
CA THR A 105 -21.20 8.75 7.68
C THR A 105 -22.11 8.85 8.89
N ASP A 106 -22.09 7.92 9.85
CA ASP A 106 -22.87 8.08 11.08
C ASP A 106 -22.07 8.73 12.22
N LYS A 107 -21.91 10.05 12.11
CA LYS A 107 -21.64 10.96 13.23
C LYS A 107 -22.63 12.13 13.18
N SER A 108 -23.93 11.84 13.20
CA SER A 108 -25.02 12.72 13.66
C SER A 108 -26.31 12.02 13.24
N SER A 109 -26.97 11.29 14.13
CA SER A 109 -28.04 11.92 14.90
C SER A 109 -28.31 11.10 16.17
N GLY A 110 -27.82 11.62 17.30
CA GLY A 110 -28.31 11.25 18.62
C GLY A 110 -29.75 11.76 18.83
N PRO A 111 -30.46 11.21 19.81
CA PRO A 111 -31.88 10.92 19.70
C PRO A 111 -32.79 12.09 20.05
N ASP A 112 -33.94 12.05 19.38
CA ASP A 112 -35.19 12.70 19.76
C ASP A 112 -35.49 12.50 21.26
N ARG A 113 -35.82 13.60 21.96
CA ARG A 113 -36.39 13.59 23.31
C ARG A 113 -37.08 14.93 23.60
N PRO A 114 -38.13 14.87 24.43
CA PRO A 114 -39.54 14.84 24.06
C PRO A 114 -40.17 16.24 23.90
#